data_AF-A0A938T1C5-F1
#
_entry.id   AF-A0A938T1C5-F1
#
_cell.length_a   1.000
_cell.length_b   1.000
_cell.length_c   1.000
_cell.angle_alpha   90.00
_cell.angle_beta   90.00
_cell.angle_gamma   90.00
#
_symmetry.space_group_name_H-M   'P 1'
#
loop_
_entity.id
_entity.type
_entity.pdbx_description
1 polymer ?
#
loop_
_entity_poly.entity_id
_entity_poly.type
_entity_poly.pdbx_seq_one_letter_code
_entity_poly.pdbx_strand_id
1 'polypeptide(L)'
;MPLSVQIVGSKLIVINRTLIITLSLIFFLLCVDLSRKPEHQFSANFLIFSIEQYRTYVSPRLSGIVVCKFKPSCSSYTITALREYGSLKGSAMSINRLLKCSPLSSEHGADSP
;
A
#
# COMPACT_ATOMS: atom_id res chain seq x y z
N MET A 1 21.86 28.77 34.16
CA MET A 1 21.02 28.25 33.05
C MET A 1 20.77 26.77 33.24
N PRO A 2 19.56 26.33 33.66
CA PRO A 2 19.16 24.93 33.46
C PRO A 2 17.68 24.75 33.02
N LEU A 3 17.03 25.75 32.42
CA LEU A 3 15.63 25.61 32.01
C LEU A 3 15.46 24.77 30.72
N SER A 4 16.45 24.75 29.83
CA SER A 4 16.42 24.03 28.55
C SER A 4 16.58 22.50 28.70
N VAL A 5 17.29 22.02 29.73
CA VAL A 5 17.53 20.58 29.96
C VAL A 5 16.30 19.87 30.55
N GLN A 6 15.56 20.52 31.45
CA GLN A 6 14.32 19.97 32.02
C GLN A 6 13.19 19.84 30.98
N ILE A 7 13.13 20.74 30.00
CA ILE A 7 12.14 20.69 28.91
C ILE A 7 12.45 19.53 27.95
N VAL A 8 13.72 19.23 27.67
CA VAL A 8 14.10 18.12 26.77
C VAL A 8 13.78 16.75 27.41
N GLY A 9 14.07 16.55 28.70
CA GLY A 9 13.77 15.29 29.40
C GLY A 9 12.27 15.01 29.58
N SER A 10 11.49 16.04 29.94
CA SER A 10 10.03 15.94 30.03
C SER A 10 9.39 15.76 28.65
N LYS A 11 9.89 16.45 27.61
CA LYS A 11 9.46 16.20 26.23
C LYS A 11 9.86 14.83 25.73
N LEU A 12 11.02 14.25 26.06
CA LEU A 12 11.37 12.89 25.63
C LEU A 12 10.47 11.81 26.25
N ILE A 13 10.14 11.94 27.54
CA ILE A 13 9.26 11.00 28.25
C ILE A 13 7.80 11.14 27.79
N VAL A 14 7.34 12.39 27.56
CA VAL A 14 6.02 12.68 26.98
C VAL A 14 5.96 12.32 25.49
N ILE A 15 7.04 12.50 24.73
CA ILE A 15 7.15 12.04 23.33
C ILE A 15 7.00 10.53 23.30
N ASN A 16 7.63 9.78 24.21
CA ASN A 16 7.46 8.33 24.28
C ASN A 16 6.01 7.93 24.63
N ARG A 17 5.38 8.54 25.65
CA ARG A 17 3.97 8.25 26.00
C ARG A 17 2.97 8.68 24.92
N THR A 18 3.11 9.89 24.37
CA THR A 18 2.25 10.40 23.30
C THR A 18 2.44 9.59 22.03
N LEU A 19 3.67 9.20 21.68
CA LEU A 19 3.97 8.32 20.54
C LEU A 19 3.40 6.92 20.73
N ILE A 20 3.48 6.35 21.94
CA ILE A 20 2.85 5.05 22.25
C ILE A 20 1.33 5.15 22.09
N ILE A 21 0.71 6.22 22.60
CA ILE A 21 -0.75 6.42 22.51
C ILE A 21 -1.18 6.62 21.06
N THR A 22 -0.47 7.46 20.29
CA THR A 22 -0.80 7.70 18.88
C THR A 22 -0.57 6.46 18.03
N LEU A 23 0.53 5.72 18.22
CA LEU A 23 0.77 4.46 17.52
C LEU A 23 -0.29 3.41 17.87
N SER A 24 -0.71 3.32 19.14
CA SER A 24 -1.77 2.40 19.57
C SER A 24 -3.13 2.74 18.96
N LEU A 25 -3.48 4.03 18.91
CA LEU A 25 -4.70 4.50 18.27
C LEU A 25 -4.67 4.25 16.76
N ILE A 26 -3.55 4.56 16.09
CA ILE A 26 -3.36 4.28 14.66
C ILE A 26 -3.48 2.78 14.40
N PHE A 27 -2.81 1.95 15.20
CA PHE A 27 -2.88 0.50 15.07
C PHE A 27 -4.31 -0.01 15.24
N PHE A 28 -5.03 0.47 16.26
CA PHE A 28 -6.43 0.11 16.48
C PHE A 28 -7.31 0.51 15.29
N LEU A 29 -7.18 1.75 14.79
CA LEU A 29 -7.91 2.21 13.61
C LEU A 29 -7.58 1.38 12.35
N LEU A 30 -6.31 0.99 12.19
CA LEU A 30 -5.86 0.18 11.07
C LEU A 30 -6.39 -1.26 11.18
N CYS A 31 -6.41 -1.85 12.38
CA CYS A 31 -7.06 -3.13 12.64
C CYS A 31 -8.57 -3.08 12.35
N VAL A 32 -9.25 -1.99 12.73
CA VAL A 32 -10.67 -1.79 12.43
C VAL A 32 -10.90 -1.66 10.92
N ASP A 33 -10.04 -0.93 10.19
CA ASP A 33 -10.12 -0.81 8.72
C ASP A 33 -9.90 -2.18 8.05
N LEU A 34 -8.88 -2.93 8.48
CA LEU A 34 -8.59 -4.28 7.96
C LEU A 34 -9.70 -5.30 8.27
N SER A 35 -10.43 -5.12 9.38
CA SER A 35 -11.57 -5.97 9.74
C SER A 35 -12.84 -5.61 8.97
N ARG A 36 -12.85 -4.48 8.25
CA ARG A 36 -13.99 -4.04 7.46
C ARG A 36 -14.06 -4.82 6.15
N LYS A 37 -15.29 -5.09 5.66
CA LYS A 37 -15.50 -5.71 4.35
C LYS A 37 -14.73 -4.94 3.26
N PRO A 38 -14.20 -5.64 2.25
CA PRO A 38 -13.32 -5.05 1.22
C PRO A 38 -13.97 -3.86 0.50
N GLU A 39 -15.30 -3.89 0.31
CA GLU A 39 -16.10 -2.81 -0.28
C GLU A 39 -16.02 -1.46 0.47
N HIS A 40 -15.66 -1.47 1.76
CA HIS A 40 -15.61 -0.26 2.61
C HIS A 40 -14.22 0.02 3.19
N GLN A 41 -13.17 -0.69 2.76
CA GLN A 41 -11.81 -0.45 3.24
C GLN A 41 -11.28 0.88 2.68
N PHE A 42 -10.95 1.80 3.58
CA PHE A 42 -10.36 3.08 3.18
C PHE A 42 -8.95 2.86 2.62
N SER A 43 -8.20 1.94 3.24
CA SER A 43 -6.86 1.55 2.78
C SER A 43 -6.85 1.04 1.33
N ALA A 44 -7.82 0.21 0.94
CA ALA A 44 -7.92 -0.33 -0.42
C ALA A 44 -8.19 0.77 -1.45
N ASN A 45 -9.14 1.66 -1.17
CA ASN A 45 -9.44 2.80 -2.05
C ASN A 45 -8.25 3.76 -2.20
N PHE A 46 -7.52 4.02 -1.11
CA PHE A 46 -6.32 4.85 -1.16
C PHE A 46 -5.21 4.23 -2.03
N LEU A 47 -5.01 2.91 -1.94
CA LEU A 47 -4.08 2.18 -2.79
C LEU A 47 -4.50 2.21 -4.27
N ILE A 48 -5.77 1.94 -4.55
CA ILE A 48 -6.33 2.01 -5.92
C ILE A 48 -6.11 3.40 -6.51
N PHE A 49 -6.46 4.45 -5.76
CA PHE A 49 -6.26 5.83 -6.19
C PHE A 49 -4.79 6.11 -6.51
N SER A 50 -3.87 5.69 -5.63
CA SER A 50 -2.43 5.85 -5.85
C SER A 50 -1.96 5.13 -7.14
N ILE A 51 -2.48 3.95 -7.44
CA ILE A 51 -2.16 3.20 -8.66
C ILE A 51 -2.74 3.86 -9.91
N GLU A 52 -3.96 4.41 -9.83
CA GLU A 52 -4.58 5.17 -10.93
C GLU A 52 -3.82 6.46 -11.24
N GLN A 53 -3.37 7.19 -10.21
CA GLN A 53 -2.50 8.35 -10.38
C GLN A 53 -1.17 7.95 -11.03
N TYR A 54 -0.55 6.86 -10.56
CA TYR A 54 0.66 6.30 -11.20
C TYR A 54 0.40 5.96 -12.68
N ARG A 55 -0.70 5.29 -13.00
CA ARG A 55 -1.05 4.94 -14.38
C ARG A 55 -1.25 6.19 -15.26
N THR A 56 -1.78 7.28 -14.72
CA THR A 56 -2.04 8.50 -15.49
C THR A 56 -0.76 9.32 -15.71
N TYR A 57 0.08 9.49 -14.70
CA TYR A 57 1.27 10.34 -14.78
C TYR A 57 2.55 9.63 -15.22
N VAL A 58 2.67 8.33 -14.90
CA VAL A 58 3.90 7.56 -15.08
C VAL A 58 3.82 6.65 -16.30
N SER A 59 2.65 6.04 -16.57
CA SER A 59 2.49 5.14 -17.73
C SER A 59 2.85 5.79 -19.08
N PRO A 60 2.50 7.06 -19.36
CA PRO A 60 2.89 7.69 -20.63
C PRO A 60 4.41 7.83 -20.78
N ARG A 61 5.14 7.98 -19.65
CA ARG A 61 6.61 8.13 -19.64
C ARG A 61 7.35 6.80 -19.69
N LEU A 62 6.72 5.70 -19.28
CA LEU A 62 7.34 4.37 -19.23
C LEU A 62 6.79 3.38 -20.27
N SER A 63 5.92 3.84 -21.18
CA SER A 63 5.25 3.02 -22.21
C SER A 63 6.19 2.23 -23.14
N GLY A 64 7.50 2.51 -23.13
CA GLY A 64 8.53 1.76 -23.87
C GLY A 64 9.54 0.98 -23.03
N ILE A 65 9.52 1.11 -21.69
CA ILE A 65 10.52 0.49 -20.80
C ILE A 65 9.92 -0.71 -20.04
N VAL A 66 8.65 -0.61 -19.64
CA VAL A 66 7.98 -1.64 -18.83
C VAL A 66 6.86 -2.27 -19.64
N VAL A 67 7.14 -3.45 -20.19
CA VAL A 67 6.15 -4.28 -20.89
C VAL A 67 5.65 -5.34 -19.92
N CYS A 68 4.43 -5.17 -19.40
CA CYS A 68 3.82 -6.21 -18.57
C CYS A 68 3.50 -7.42 -19.47
N LYS A 69 4.06 -8.59 -19.10
CA LYS A 69 3.96 -9.85 -19.85
C LYS A 69 2.60 -10.53 -19.72
N PHE A 70 1.82 -10.14 -18.71
CA PHE A 70 0.52 -10.71 -18.40
C PHE A 70 -0.64 -9.83 -18.85
N LYS A 71 -1.79 -10.45 -19.16
CA LYS A 71 -3.04 -9.76 -19.49
C LYS A 71 -4.18 -10.15 -18.52
N PRO A 72 -4.91 -9.20 -17.92
CA PRO A 72 -4.75 -7.75 -18.00
C PRO A 72 -3.43 -7.28 -17.37
N SER A 73 -3.04 -6.02 -17.60
CA SER A 73 -1.78 -5.50 -17.07
C SER A 73 -1.68 -5.65 -15.55
N CYS A 74 -0.45 -5.66 -15.06
CA CYS A 74 -0.08 -5.82 -13.66
C CYS A 74 -0.85 -4.81 -12.78
N SER A 75 -0.91 -3.55 -13.20
CA SER A 75 -1.66 -2.49 -12.52
C SER A 75 -3.18 -2.69 -12.55
N SER A 76 -3.74 -3.13 -13.68
CA SER A 76 -5.18 -3.42 -13.77
C SER A 76 -5.58 -4.60 -12.89
N TYR A 77 -4.78 -5.67 -12.85
CA TYR A 77 -4.98 -6.79 -11.94
C TYR A 77 -4.93 -6.33 -10.48
N THR A 78 -3.97 -5.49 -10.11
CA THR A 78 -3.87 -4.96 -8.75
C THR A 78 -5.13 -4.21 -8.34
N ILE A 79 -5.68 -3.37 -9.22
CA ILE A 79 -6.91 -2.62 -8.94
C ILE A 79 -8.08 -3.59 -8.69
N THR A 80 -8.27 -4.59 -9.55
CA THR A 80 -9.35 -5.57 -9.38
C THR A 80 -9.15 -6.41 -8.11
N ALA A 81 -7.93 -6.89 -7.85
CA ALA A 81 -7.60 -7.66 -6.66
C ALA A 81 -7.86 -6.88 -5.36
N LEU A 82 -7.50 -5.58 -5.33
CA LEU A 82 -7.76 -4.70 -4.19
C LEU A 82 -9.26 -4.45 -3.98
N ARG A 83 -10.05 -4.36 -5.05
CA ARG A 83 -11.51 -4.17 -4.95
C ARG A 83 -12.23 -5.42 -4.44
N GLU A 84 -11.83 -6.60 -4.90
CA GLU A 84 -12.52 -7.85 -4.57
C GLU A 84 -12.07 -8.45 -3.23
N TYR A 85 -10.77 -8.39 -2.94
CA TYR A 85 -10.17 -9.07 -1.78
C TYR A 85 -9.71 -8.12 -0.67
N GLY A 86 -9.81 -6.80 -0.88
CA GLY A 86 -9.37 -5.78 0.08
C GLY A 86 -7.86 -5.50 0.01
N SER A 87 -7.40 -4.58 0.86
CA SER A 87 -6.01 -4.08 0.79
C SER A 87 -4.98 -5.15 1.11
N LEU A 88 -5.24 -6.02 2.08
CA LEU A 88 -4.26 -6.99 2.57
C LEU A 88 -4.08 -8.16 1.60
N LYS A 89 -5.18 -8.86 1.28
CA LYS A 89 -5.16 -10.02 0.36
C LYS A 89 -4.93 -9.59 -1.09
N GLY A 90 -5.57 -8.49 -1.53
CA GLY A 90 -5.34 -7.93 -2.86
C GLY A 90 -3.89 -7.51 -3.08
N SER A 91 -3.24 -6.90 -2.09
CA SER A 91 -1.80 -6.57 -2.18
C SER A 91 -0.93 -7.82 -2.25
N ALA A 92 -1.21 -8.85 -1.46
CA ALA A 92 -0.43 -10.10 -1.49
C ALA A 92 -0.49 -10.78 -2.87
N MET A 93 -1.68 -10.87 -3.48
CA MET A 93 -1.85 -11.44 -4.83
C MET A 93 -1.14 -10.61 -5.89
N SER A 94 -1.21 -9.29 -5.77
CA SER A 94 -0.57 -8.35 -6.69
C SER A 94 0.95 -8.40 -6.61
N ILE A 95 1.52 -8.51 -5.40
CA ILE A 95 2.98 -8.62 -5.20
C ILE A 95 3.47 -9.94 -5.80
N ASN A 96 2.78 -11.05 -5.54
CA ASN A 96 3.14 -12.34 -6.13
C ASN A 96 3.16 -12.26 -7.67
N ARG A 97 2.17 -11.61 -8.28
CA ARG A 97 2.12 -11.42 -9.73
C ARG A 97 3.20 -10.47 -10.24
N LEU A 98 3.53 -9.41 -9.50
CA LEU A 98 4.57 -8.46 -9.87
C LEU A 98 5.95 -9.12 -9.87
N LEU A 99 6.24 -10.00 -8.90
CA LEU A 99 7.46 -10.80 -8.87
C LEU A 99 7.57 -11.71 -10.10
N LYS A 100 6.46 -12.33 -10.51
CA LYS A 100 6.38 -13.12 -11.75
C LYS A 100 6.51 -12.30 -13.02
N CYS A 101 6.23 -11.00 -13.00
CA CYS A 101 6.37 -10.14 -14.18
C CYS A 101 7.77 -9.53 -14.35
N SER A 102 8.73 -9.88 -13.50
CA SER A 102 10.12 -9.42 -13.58
C SER A 102 10.73 -9.64 -14.98
N PRO A 103 11.68 -8.79 -15.45
CA PRO A 103 12.35 -9.01 -16.74
C PRO A 103 13.01 -10.39 -16.84
N LEU A 104 13.48 -10.94 -15.72
CA LEU A 104 14.18 -12.23 -15.65
C LEU A 104 13.26 -13.46 -15.66
N SER A 105 11.94 -13.30 -15.49
CA SER A 105 11.01 -14.43 -15.54
C SER A 105 10.62 -14.75 -16.98
N SER A 106 10.45 -16.02 -17.32
CA SER A 106 9.91 -16.48 -18.60
C SER A 106 8.39 -16.70 -18.56
N GLU A 107 7.72 -16.26 -17.50
CA GLU A 107 6.29 -16.46 -17.32
C GLU A 107 5.49 -15.35 -18.03
N HIS A 108 4.47 -15.76 -18.77
CA HIS A 108 3.53 -14.90 -19.48
C HIS A 108 2.19 -15.64 -19.60
N GLY A 109 1.08 -14.92 -19.51
CA GLY A 109 -0.24 -15.52 -19.60
C GLY A 109 -1.37 -14.56 -19.29
N ALA A 110 -2.58 -15.10 -19.26
CA ALA A 110 -3.74 -14.41 -18.75
C ALA A 110 -4.17 -15.01 -17.42
N ASP A 111 -4.31 -14.17 -16.41
CA ASP A 111 -4.68 -14.56 -15.05
C ASP A 111 -5.62 -13.52 -14.46
N SER A 112 -6.73 -14.03 -13.93
CA SER A 112 -7.70 -13.26 -13.18
C SER A 112 -7.32 -13.25 -11.71
N PRO A 113 -7.59 -12.15 -10.99
CA PRO A 113 -7.43 -12.08 -9.55
C PRO A 113 -8.42 -13.01 -8.82
#